data_AF-A0A285BD93-F1
#
_entry.id   AF-A0A285BD93-F1
#
_cell.length_a   1.000
_cell.length_b   1.000
_cell.length_c   1.000
_cell.angle_alpha   90.00
_cell.angle_beta   90.00
_cell.angle_gamma   90.00
#
_symmetry.space_group_name_H-M   'P 1'
#
loop_
_entity.id
_entity.type
_entity.pdbx_description
1 polymer ?
#
loop_
_entity_poly.entity_id
_entity_poly.type
_entity_poly.pdbx_seq_one_letter_code
_entity_poly.pdbx_strand_id
1 'polypeptide(L)' 'MKSNLNEVWNLIDSLSFAEKKIIYKRMQNEINNKLLEIVDKINERADTDPISLGDITKEVEDVRRKRYGKN' A
#
# COMPACT_ATOMS: atom_id res chain seq x y z
N MET A 1 -22.57 -12.67 2.82
CA MET A 1 -21.56 -11.60 3.03
C MET A 1 -22.14 -10.20 3.25
N LYS A 2 -23.28 -9.81 2.65
CA LYS A 2 -23.87 -8.47 2.86
C LYS A 2 -24.43 -8.19 4.28
N SER A 3 -24.88 -9.20 5.04
CA SER A 3 -25.52 -8.95 6.36
C SER A 3 -24.54 -8.47 7.44
N ASN A 4 -23.32 -9.02 7.51
CA ASN A 4 -22.36 -8.69 8.57
C ASN A 4 -21.86 -7.23 8.51
N LEU A 5 -21.74 -6.64 7.32
CA LEU A 5 -21.30 -5.25 7.20
C LEU A 5 -22.34 -4.29 7.76
N ASN A 6 -23.62 -4.51 7.46
CA ASN A 6 -24.71 -3.67 7.95
C ASN A 6 -24.88 -3.78 9.46
N GLU A 7 -24.70 -4.97 10.04
CA GLU A 7 -24.73 -5.17 11.50
C GLU A 7 -23.58 -4.42 12.19
N VAL A 8 -22.37 -4.46 11.61
CA VAL A 8 -21.22 -3.70 12.13
C VAL A 8 -21.46 -2.19 12.04
N TRP A 9 -22.04 -1.70 10.94
CA TRP A 9 -22.39 -0.28 10.80
C TRP A 9 -23.43 0.16 11.85
N ASN A 10 -24.48 -0.62 12.06
CA ASN A 10 -25.49 -0.32 13.08
C ASN A 10 -24.89 -0.30 14.50
N LEU A 11 -23.97 -1.22 14.79
CA LEU A 11 -23.21 -1.24 16.04
C LEU A 11 -22.37 0.02 16.19
N ILE A 12 -21.60 0.39 15.16
CA ILE A 12 -20.80 1.62 15.17
C ILE A 12 -21.72 2.83 15.40
N ASP A 13 -22.86 2.91 14.74
CA ASP A 13 -23.78 4.04 14.86
C ASP A 13 -24.33 4.20 16.28
N SER A 14 -24.58 3.08 16.98
CA SER A 14 -25.04 3.05 18.37
C SER A 14 -24.01 3.53 19.40
N LEU A 15 -22.72 3.62 19.03
CA LEU A 15 -21.66 4.04 19.94
C LEU A 15 -21.66 5.55 20.18
N SER A 16 -21.22 5.93 21.38
CA SER A 16 -20.94 7.33 21.71
C SER A 16 -19.74 7.87 20.89
N PHE A 17 -19.64 9.20 20.82
CA PHE A 17 -18.51 9.85 20.17
C PHE A 17 -17.15 9.43 20.76
N ALA A 18 -17.08 9.25 22.09
CA ALA A 18 -15.84 8.85 22.76
C ALA A 18 -15.39 7.44 22.36
N GLU A 19 -16.32 6.50 22.28
CA GLU A 19 -16.05 5.11 21.85
C GLU A 19 -15.66 5.06 20.37
N LYS A 20 -16.37 5.79 19.51
CA LYS A 20 -16.00 5.95 18.08
C LYS A 20 -14.58 6.47 17.96
N LYS A 21 -14.21 7.50 18.72
CA LYS A 21 -12.86 8.08 18.71
C LYS A 21 -11.77 7.07 19.09
N ILE A 22 -12.03 6.20 20.07
CA ILE A 22 -11.09 5.14 20.48
C ILE A 22 -10.88 4.14 19.33
N ILE A 23 -11.97 3.68 18.71
CA ILE A 23 -11.93 2.72 17.60
C ILE A 23 -11.17 3.31 16.41
N TYR A 24 -11.53 4.52 15.96
CA TYR A 24 -10.87 5.17 14.84
C TYR A 24 -9.39 5.41 15.09
N LYS A 25 -9.01 5.81 16.32
CA LYS A 25 -7.59 5.99 16.68
C LYS A 25 -6.82 4.67 16.59
N ARG A 26 -7.43 3.56 17.02
CA ARG A 26 -6.82 2.23 16.91
C ARG A 26 -6.67 1.80 15.46
N MET A 27 -7.71 1.97 14.65
CA MET A 27 -7.66 1.68 13.21
C MET A 27 -6.58 2.50 12.50
N GLN A 28 -6.47 3.79 12.83
CA GLN A 28 -5.44 4.66 12.27
C GLN A 28 -4.03 4.18 12.63
N ASN A 29 -3.79 3.78 13.88
CA ASN A 29 -2.51 3.22 14.30
C ASN A 29 -2.18 1.92 13.56
N GLU A 30 -3.15 1.02 13.39
CA GLU A 30 -2.95 -0.23 12.65
C GLU A 30 -2.64 0.02 11.17
N ILE A 31 -3.32 0.98 10.53
CA ILE A 31 -3.02 1.39 9.15
C ILE A 31 -1.60 1.95 9.06
N ASN A 32 -1.22 2.85 9.97
CA ASN A 32 0.11 3.45 9.99
C ASN A 32 1.21 2.37 10.14
N ASN A 33 1.02 1.41 11.05
CA ASN A 33 1.98 0.32 11.25
C ASN A 33 2.11 -0.54 9.98
N LYS A 34 1.00 -0.89 9.33
CA LYS A 34 1.04 -1.65 8.07
C LYS A 34 1.73 -0.90 6.93
N LEU A 35 1.50 0.41 6.85
CA LEU A 35 2.18 1.25 5.86
C LEU A 35 3.68 1.32 6.13
N LEU A 36 4.08 1.44 7.40
CA LEU A 36 5.49 1.41 7.79
C LEU A 36 6.14 0.08 7.40
N GLU A 37 5.51 -1.06 7.70
CA GLU A 37 6.01 -2.38 7.30
C GLU A 37 6.21 -2.52 5.79
N ILE A 38 5.32 -1.91 4.98
CA ILE A 38 5.47 -1.89 3.52
C ILE A 38 6.69 -1.07 3.12
N VAL A 39 6.87 0.11 3.71
CA VAL A 39 8.01 0.99 3.44
C VAL A 39 9.32 0.30 3.83
N ASP A 40 9.37 -0.32 5.00
CA ASP A 40 10.55 -1.04 5.48
C ASP A 40 10.93 -2.18 4.54
N LYS A 41 9.96 -2.98 4.09
CA LYS A 41 10.19 -4.05 3.09
C LYS A 41 10.71 -3.51 1.75
N ILE A 42 10.21 -2.36 1.30
CA ILE A 42 10.68 -1.73 0.06
C ILE A 42 12.12 -1.25 0.24
N ASN A 43 12.44 -0.64 1.38
CA ASN A 43 13.79 -0.18 1.69
C ASN A 43 14.77 -1.36 1.82
N GLU A 44 14.42 -2.42 2.56
CA GLU A 44 15.22 -3.64 2.65
C GLU A 44 15.52 -4.22 1.26
N ARG A 45 14.52 -4.27 0.38
CA ARG A 45 14.71 -4.72 -1.00
C ARG A 45 15.65 -3.81 -1.78
N ALA A 46 15.52 -2.49 -1.64
CA ALA A 46 16.37 -1.53 -2.32
C ALA A 46 17.83 -1.63 -1.84
N ASP A 47 18.05 -1.91 -0.55
CA ASP A 47 19.38 -2.09 0.03
C ASP A 47 20.02 -3.44 -0.33
N THR A 48 19.21 -4.51 -0.38
CA THR A 48 19.71 -5.89 -0.64
C THR A 48 19.88 -6.21 -2.12
N ASP A 49 19.02 -5.66 -2.97
CA ASP A 49 19.05 -5.85 -4.42
C ASP A 49 18.94 -4.49 -5.14
N PRO A 50 19.99 -3.65 -5.04
CA PRO A 50 19.97 -2.34 -5.66
C PRO A 50 19.94 -2.49 -7.18
N ILE A 51 18.84 -2.07 -7.79
CA ILE A 51 18.70 -2.09 -9.26
C ILE A 51 19.63 -1.03 -9.82
N SER A 52 20.57 -1.45 -10.68
CA SER A 52 21.50 -0.51 -11.29
C SER A 52 20.77 0.39 -12.30
N LEU A 53 21.18 1.66 -12.37
CA LEU A 53 20.72 2.57 -13.42
C LEU A 53 21.01 2.02 -14.83
N GLY A 54 22.06 1.21 -14.97
CA GLY A 54 22.39 0.54 -16.24
C GLY A 54 21.35 -0.49 -16.65
N ASP A 55 20.82 -1.27 -15.71
CA ASP A 55 19.78 -2.27 -15.97
C ASP A 55 18.44 -1.61 -16.28
N ILE A 56 18.10 -0.52 -15.55
CA ILE A 56 16.94 0.32 -15.87
C ILE A 56 17.07 0.89 -17.29
N THR A 57 18.26 1.41 -17.64
CA THR A 57 18.50 1.99 -18.97
C THR A 57 18.37 0.96 -20.08
N LYS A 58 18.86 -0.28 -19.87
CA LYS A 58 18.71 -1.38 -20.82
C LYS A 58 17.25 -1.75 -21.03
N GLU A 59 16.47 -1.89 -19.96
CA GLU A 59 15.03 -2.21 -20.07
C GLU A 59 14.27 -1.12 -20.82
N VAL A 60 14.52 0.15 -20.50
CA VAL A 60 13.93 1.30 -21.18
C VAL A 60 14.27 1.29 -22.67
N GLU A 61 15.54 1.08 -23.02
CA GLU A 61 15.97 1.03 -24.42
C GLU A 61 15.42 -0.18 -25.17
N ASP A 62 15.23 -1.33 -24.52
CA ASP A 62 14.59 -2.50 -25.12
C ASP A 62 13.09 -2.26 -25.40
N VAL A 63 12.37 -1.62 -24.46
CA VAL A 63 10.98 -1.20 -24.68
C VAL A 63 10.89 -0.17 -25.80
N ARG A 64 11.80 0.81 -25.81
CA ARG A 64 11.89 1.85 -26.85
C ARG A 64 12.16 1.24 -28.22
N ARG A 65 13.11 0.32 -28.33
CA ARG A 65 13.44 -0.40 -29.57
C ARG A 65 12.25 -1.24 -30.06
N LYS A 66 11.55 -1.94 -29.17
CA LYS A 66 10.33 -2.70 -29.54
C LYS A 66 9.23 -1.80 -30.11
N ARG A 67 9.05 -0.60 -29.55
CA ARG A 67 7.95 0.31 -29.93
C ARG A 67 8.29 1.21 -31.13
N TYR A 68 9.55 1.63 -31.25
CA TYR A 68 9.96 2.68 -32.17
C TYR A 68 11.19 2.32 -33.03
N GLY A 69 11.77 1.13 -32.85
CA GLY A 69 12.97 0.68 -33.55
C GLY A 69 12.72 -0.04 -34.88
N LYS A 70 11.48 -0.08 -35.39
CA LYS A 70 11.20 -0.50 -36.76
C LYS A 70 11.17 0.73 -37.68
N ASN A 71 12.27 0.94 -38.38
CA ASN A 71 12.32 1.50 -39.73
C ASN A 71 13.23 0.59 -40.56
#